data_AF-A0A6P2FVZ2-F1
#
_entry.id   AF-A0A6P2FVZ2-F1
#
_cell.length_a   1.000
_cell.length_b   1.000
_cell.length_c   1.000
_cell.angle_alpha   90.00
_cell.angle_beta   90.00
_cell.angle_gamma   90.00
#
_symmetry.space_group_name_H-M   'P 1'
#
loop_
_entity.id
_entity.type
_entity.pdbx_description
1 polymer ?
#
loop_
_entity_poly.entity_id
_entity_poly.type
_entity_poly.pdbx_seq_one_letter_code
_entity_poly.pdbx_strand_id
1 'polypeptide(L)'
;MATPFWEHWKSGHGFLESKWLEDYRAYRRSTGKRTAMSTTRSRMEPFLEVVGGERCLVTNLYNVPSPDARGRARSDRDTSLFEFLLEFIQPEVIIPHGSKAREYFERRGWPGLVVPAPSHFCRMSFLASHQFGEEVVERWEASKAGAAGRTGQRANREARHE
;
A
#
# COMPACT_ATOMS: atom_id res chain seq x y z
N MET A 1 4.43 11.26 -16.36
CA MET A 1 3.26 12.16 -16.31
C MET A 1 3.77 13.58 -16.30
N ALA A 2 3.15 14.47 -17.06
CA ALA A 2 3.49 15.88 -17.08
C ALA A 2 2.53 16.75 -16.27
N THR A 3 1.32 16.25 -15.93
CA THR A 3 0.36 16.98 -15.12
C THR A 3 0.86 17.13 -13.67
N PRO A 4 0.90 18.35 -13.10
CA PRO A 4 1.25 18.58 -11.71
C PRO A 4 0.29 17.85 -10.75
N PHE A 5 0.80 17.38 -9.61
CA PHE A 5 0.01 16.68 -8.58
C PHE A 5 -1.23 17.48 -8.13
N TRP A 6 -1.08 18.81 -8.00
CA TRP A 6 -2.15 19.69 -7.52
C TRP A 6 -3.38 19.73 -8.42
N GLU A 7 -3.24 19.41 -9.72
CA GLU A 7 -4.38 19.26 -10.63
C GLU A 7 -5.25 18.05 -10.26
N HIS A 8 -4.68 17.07 -9.57
CA HIS A 8 -5.40 15.91 -9.05
C HIS A 8 -5.89 16.12 -7.62
N TRP A 9 -5.81 17.33 -7.07
CA TRP A 9 -6.25 17.64 -5.71
C TRP A 9 -7.41 18.63 -5.72
N LYS A 10 -8.48 18.31 -4.99
CA LYS A 10 -9.60 19.21 -4.76
C LYS A 10 -9.67 19.59 -3.28
N SER A 11 -9.53 20.87 -2.97
CA SER A 11 -9.63 21.37 -1.59
C SER A 11 -10.96 20.94 -0.94
N GLY A 12 -10.90 20.49 0.31
CA GLY A 12 -12.04 19.96 1.05
C GLY A 12 -12.54 18.57 0.61
N HIS A 13 -11.92 17.97 -0.42
CA HIS A 13 -12.28 16.63 -0.90
C HIS A 13 -11.08 15.68 -0.89
N GLY A 14 -9.90 16.15 -1.28
CA GLY A 14 -8.67 15.37 -1.34
C GLY A 14 -8.25 15.01 -2.77
N PHE A 15 -7.53 13.89 -2.90
CA PHE A 15 -6.99 13.41 -4.16
C PHE A 15 -8.10 12.80 -5.05
N LEU A 16 -8.23 13.32 -6.26
CA LEU A 16 -9.15 12.87 -7.28
C LEU A 16 -8.54 11.71 -8.08
N GLU A 17 -8.61 10.50 -7.53
CA GLU A 17 -8.03 9.31 -8.17
C GLU A 17 -8.58 9.08 -9.58
N SER A 18 -9.87 9.30 -9.82
CA SER A 18 -10.49 9.15 -11.14
C SER A 18 -9.86 10.06 -12.19
N LYS A 19 -9.62 11.33 -11.85
CA LYS A 19 -8.95 12.30 -12.72
C LYS A 19 -7.49 11.91 -12.96
N TRP A 20 -6.77 11.54 -11.91
CA TRP A 20 -5.40 11.07 -12.05
C TRP A 20 -5.30 9.82 -12.94
N LEU A 21 -6.23 8.88 -12.80
CA LEU A 21 -6.24 7.64 -13.57
C LEU A 21 -6.55 7.89 -15.06
N GLU A 22 -7.40 8.88 -15.37
CA GLU A 22 -7.62 9.34 -16.74
C GLU A 22 -6.34 9.90 -17.35
N ASP A 23 -5.69 10.84 -16.67
CA ASP A 23 -4.41 11.42 -17.11
C ASP A 23 -3.31 10.36 -17.24
N TYR A 24 -3.32 9.35 -16.36
CA TYR A 24 -2.39 8.23 -16.40
C TYR A 24 -2.55 7.42 -17.68
N ARG A 25 -3.79 7.05 -18.00
CA ARG A 25 -4.13 6.30 -19.20
C ARG A 25 -3.77 7.11 -20.46
N ALA A 26 -4.07 8.40 -20.47
CA ALA A 26 -3.72 9.31 -21.56
C ALA A 26 -2.20 9.39 -21.78
N TYR A 27 -1.43 9.61 -20.70
CA TYR A 27 0.04 9.63 -20.74
C TYR A 27 0.65 8.31 -21.24
N ARG A 28 0.10 7.16 -20.82
CA ARG A 28 0.59 5.86 -21.30
C ARG A 28 0.33 5.65 -22.78
N ARG A 29 -0.84 6.07 -23.28
CA ARG A 29 -1.17 6.02 -24.71
C ARG A 29 -0.24 6.93 -25.52
N SER A 30 -0.02 8.17 -25.08
CA SER A 30 0.84 9.12 -25.79
C SER A 30 2.31 8.70 -25.84
N THR A 31 2.77 7.96 -24.84
CA THR A 31 4.14 7.40 -24.79
C THR A 31 4.26 6.01 -25.45
N GLY A 32 3.29 5.62 -26.27
CA GLY A 32 3.33 4.39 -27.07
C GLY A 32 3.27 3.09 -26.26
N LYS A 33 2.82 3.14 -25.00
CA LYS A 33 2.69 1.92 -24.19
C LYS A 33 1.49 1.10 -24.68
N ARG A 34 1.72 -0.20 -24.92
CA ARG A 34 0.70 -1.15 -25.41
C ARG A 34 -0.59 -1.21 -24.59
N THR A 35 -0.50 -0.94 -23.30
CA THR A 35 -1.63 -1.05 -22.37
C THR A 35 -1.87 0.28 -21.66
N ALA A 36 -3.16 0.61 -21.50
CA ALA A 36 -3.62 1.82 -20.81
C ALA A 36 -3.22 1.85 -19.32
N MET A 37 -2.89 0.69 -18.73
CA MET A 37 -2.37 0.59 -17.38
C MET A 37 -1.10 -0.26 -17.34
N SER A 38 -0.23 -0.02 -16.36
CA SER A 38 0.89 -0.93 -16.09
C SER A 38 0.37 -2.27 -15.56
N THR A 39 1.11 -3.35 -15.80
CA THR A 39 0.76 -4.68 -15.29
C THR A 39 0.58 -4.66 -13.77
N THR A 40 1.48 -4.00 -13.04
CA THR A 40 1.36 -3.83 -11.58
C THR A 40 0.03 -3.19 -11.19
N ARG A 41 -0.30 -2.04 -11.79
CA ARG A 41 -1.55 -1.32 -11.47
C ARG A 41 -2.77 -2.16 -11.83
N SER A 42 -2.81 -2.78 -13.01
CA SER A 42 -3.91 -3.67 -13.41
C SER A 42 -4.14 -4.82 -12.43
N ARG A 43 -3.07 -5.41 -11.89
CA ARG A 43 -3.19 -6.52 -10.93
C ARG A 43 -3.53 -6.06 -9.52
N MET A 44 -3.24 -4.80 -9.16
CA MET A 44 -3.67 -4.23 -7.89
C MET A 44 -5.17 -3.90 -7.85
N GLU A 45 -5.83 -3.63 -8.98
CA GLU A 45 -7.25 -3.22 -8.95
C GLU A 45 -8.17 -4.24 -8.25
N PRO A 46 -8.16 -5.56 -8.56
CA PRO A 46 -8.99 -6.51 -7.83
C PRO A 46 -8.63 -6.66 -6.36
N PHE A 47 -7.36 -6.38 -6.01
CA PHE A 47 -6.92 -6.37 -4.62
C PHE A 47 -7.54 -5.16 -3.88
N LEU A 48 -7.40 -3.96 -4.44
CA LEU A 48 -7.91 -2.71 -3.89
C LEU A 48 -9.45 -2.72 -3.77
N GLU A 49 -10.14 -3.36 -4.72
CA GLU A 49 -11.59 -3.56 -4.63
C GLU A 49 -11.99 -4.32 -3.36
N VAL A 50 -11.26 -5.38 -3.00
CA VAL A 50 -11.55 -6.19 -1.82
C VAL A 50 -11.18 -5.48 -0.52
N VAL A 51 -10.04 -4.80 -0.47
CA VAL A 51 -9.55 -4.17 0.77
C VAL A 51 -10.13 -2.78 1.05
N GLY A 52 -10.96 -2.23 0.16
CA GLY A 52 -11.48 -0.87 0.25
C GLY A 52 -10.42 0.15 -0.17
N GLY A 53 -10.17 0.26 -1.47
CA GLY A 53 -9.11 1.08 -2.06
C GLY A 53 -9.13 2.54 -1.64
N GLU A 54 -10.30 3.10 -1.33
CA GLU A 54 -10.46 4.46 -0.81
C GLU A 54 -9.85 4.68 0.58
N ARG A 55 -9.59 3.60 1.32
CA ARG A 55 -8.92 3.61 2.63
C ARG A 55 -7.44 3.25 2.53
N CYS A 56 -6.94 3.03 1.32
CA CYS A 56 -5.58 2.59 1.06
C CYS A 56 -4.72 3.72 0.53
N LEU A 57 -3.55 3.92 1.15
CA LEU A 57 -2.49 4.68 0.51
C LEU A 57 -1.56 3.73 -0.27
N VAL A 58 -1.54 3.87 -1.59
CA VAL A 58 -0.58 3.19 -2.46
C VAL A 58 0.61 4.12 -2.71
N THR A 59 1.79 3.74 -2.23
CA THR A 59 3.01 4.56 -2.39
C THR A 59 4.25 3.71 -2.65
N ASN A 60 5.32 4.36 -3.12
CA ASN A 60 6.63 3.75 -3.30
C ASN A 60 7.49 3.94 -2.04
N LEU A 61 8.41 3.01 -1.80
CA LEU A 61 9.40 3.13 -0.73
C LEU A 61 10.34 4.33 -0.92
N TYR A 62 10.66 4.67 -2.17
CA TYR A 62 11.57 5.76 -2.52
C TYR A 62 10.82 6.88 -3.24
N ASN A 63 11.19 8.12 -2.94
CA ASN A 63 10.55 9.33 -3.48
C ASN A 63 10.82 9.58 -4.97
N VAL A 64 11.96 9.13 -5.51
CA VAL A 64 12.30 9.33 -6.92
C VAL A 64 11.69 8.23 -7.79
N PRO A 65 10.92 8.55 -8.85
CA PRO A 65 10.50 7.55 -9.84
C PRO A 65 11.72 7.00 -10.58
N SER A 66 11.85 5.67 -10.66
CA SER A 66 12.85 5.03 -11.51
C SER A 66 12.20 3.97 -12.40
N PRO A 67 12.52 3.92 -13.70
CA PRO A 67 11.99 2.91 -14.61
C PRO A 67 12.45 1.49 -14.24
N ASP A 68 13.55 1.35 -13.50
CA ASP A 68 14.00 0.08 -12.93
C ASP A 68 14.49 0.21 -11.47
N ALA A 69 14.44 -0.90 -10.72
CA ALA A 69 15.00 -0.95 -9.37
C ALA A 69 16.52 -1.16 -9.36
N ARG A 70 17.11 -1.57 -10.51
CA ARG A 70 18.51 -1.98 -10.63
C ARG A 70 19.46 -0.82 -10.96
N GLY A 71 18.98 0.22 -11.63
CA GLY A 71 19.73 1.42 -11.99
C GLY A 71 19.60 2.57 -10.99
N ARG A 72 18.96 2.35 -9.84
CA ARG A 72 18.73 3.40 -8.85
C ARG A 72 20.03 3.72 -8.10
N ALA A 73 20.54 4.93 -8.26
CA ALA A 73 21.70 5.42 -7.52
C ALA A 73 21.40 5.40 -6.01
N ARG A 74 22.44 5.32 -5.18
CA ARG A 74 22.26 5.29 -3.72
C ARG A 74 21.61 6.57 -3.19
N SER A 75 21.89 7.70 -3.84
CA SER A 75 21.25 9.01 -3.59
C SER A 75 19.73 8.99 -3.76
N ASP A 76 19.22 8.12 -4.63
CA ASP A 76 17.81 8.08 -5.03
C ASP A 76 17.02 7.05 -4.19
N ARG A 77 17.62 6.53 -3.12
CA ARG A 77 17.02 5.59 -2.16
C ARG A 77 16.57 6.29 -0.88
N ASP A 78 16.26 7.57 -0.98
CA ASP A 78 15.71 8.33 0.14
C ASP A 78 14.31 7.83 0.49
N THR A 79 14.15 7.39 1.74
CA THR A 79 12.90 6.92 2.33
C THR A 79 12.23 7.95 3.22
N SER A 80 12.79 9.16 3.38
CA SER A 80 12.30 10.19 4.30
C SER A 80 10.82 10.51 4.13
N LEU A 81 10.36 10.69 2.88
CA LEU A 81 8.95 10.92 2.58
C LEU A 81 8.07 9.72 2.96
N PHE A 82 8.55 8.50 2.74
CA PHE A 82 7.84 7.29 3.12
C PHE A 82 7.74 7.16 4.64
N GLU A 83 8.83 7.45 5.36
CA GLU A 83 8.85 7.46 6.83
C GLU A 83 7.88 8.49 7.40
N PHE A 84 7.85 9.70 6.84
CA PHE A 84 6.87 10.72 7.20
C PHE A 84 5.43 10.22 7.04
N LEU A 85 5.12 9.55 5.92
CA LEU A 85 3.78 8.99 5.70
C LEU A 85 3.43 7.92 6.72
N LEU A 86 4.37 7.03 7.07
CA LEU A 86 4.14 6.02 8.11
C LEU A 86 3.88 6.64 9.48
N GLU A 87 4.69 7.63 9.86
CA GLU A 87 4.58 8.31 11.14
C GLU A 87 3.28 9.11 11.26
N PHE A 88 2.86 9.75 10.17
CA PHE A 88 1.67 10.58 10.17
C PHE A 88 0.38 9.76 10.08
N ILE A 89 0.34 8.73 9.22
CA ILE A 89 -0.88 7.95 8.98
C ILE A 89 -1.07 6.88 10.05
N GLN A 90 0.01 6.34 10.61
CA GLN A 90 -0.02 5.21 11.55
C GLN A 90 -0.88 4.03 11.02
N PRO A 91 -0.57 3.50 9.82
CA PRO A 91 -1.41 2.47 9.20
C PRO A 91 -1.49 1.20 10.05
N GLU A 92 -2.70 0.69 10.28
CA GLU A 92 -2.92 -0.57 10.98
C GLU A 92 -2.34 -1.78 10.23
N VAL A 93 -2.36 -1.70 8.89
CA VAL A 93 -1.92 -2.77 8.00
C VAL A 93 -0.91 -2.23 6.98
N ILE A 94 0.20 -2.94 6.82
CA ILE A 94 1.22 -2.69 5.80
C ILE A 94 1.25 -3.88 4.84
N ILE A 95 1.12 -3.61 3.54
CA ILE A 95 1.25 -4.61 2.48
C ILE A 95 2.49 -4.34 1.64
N PRO A 96 3.67 -4.88 2.01
CA PRO A 96 4.87 -4.69 1.22
C PRO A 96 4.81 -5.57 -0.05
N HIS A 97 4.87 -4.93 -1.22
CA HIS A 97 4.97 -5.62 -2.50
C HIS A 97 6.37 -5.47 -3.13
N GLY A 98 7.03 -6.60 -3.40
CA GLY A 98 8.39 -6.64 -3.93
C GLY A 98 9.47 -6.74 -2.84
N SER A 99 10.65 -7.23 -3.23
CA SER A 99 11.70 -7.63 -2.28
C SER A 99 12.20 -6.47 -1.42
N LYS A 100 12.38 -5.27 -1.98
CA LYS A 100 12.89 -4.11 -1.22
C LYS A 100 11.95 -3.59 -0.16
N ALA A 101 10.63 -3.60 -0.43
CA ALA A 101 9.64 -3.25 0.58
C ALA A 101 9.58 -4.30 1.69
N ARG A 102 9.68 -5.60 1.34
CA ARG A 102 9.73 -6.68 2.34
C ARG A 102 10.97 -6.58 3.22
N GLU A 103 12.15 -6.51 2.61
CA GLU A 103 13.44 -6.33 3.30
C GLU A 103 13.43 -5.10 4.23
N TYR A 104 12.73 -4.04 3.84
CA TYR A 104 12.59 -2.83 4.66
C TYR A 104 11.81 -3.11 5.95
N PHE A 105 10.61 -3.70 5.85
CA PHE A 105 9.79 -4.00 7.03
C PHE A 105 10.31 -5.17 7.86
N GLU A 106 11.06 -6.10 7.27
CA GLU A 106 11.80 -7.14 8.00
C GLU A 106 12.85 -6.52 8.93
N ARG A 107 13.54 -5.46 8.49
CA ARG A 107 14.56 -4.77 9.31
C ARG A 107 13.97 -3.75 10.28
N ARG A 108 13.01 -2.94 9.82
CA ARG A 108 12.40 -1.87 10.61
C ARG A 108 11.45 -2.40 11.67
N GLY A 109 10.77 -3.51 11.36
CA GLY A 109 9.57 -3.93 12.09
C GLY A 109 8.40 -2.96 11.85
N TRP A 110 7.24 -3.35 12.35
CA TRP A 110 6.06 -2.50 12.41
C TRP A 110 5.19 -2.94 13.61
N PRO A 111 4.66 -2.01 14.41
CA PRO A 111 3.78 -2.37 15.53
C PRO A 111 2.43 -2.93 15.08
N GLY A 112 1.97 -2.58 13.87
CA GLY A 112 0.75 -3.10 13.28
C GLY A 112 0.95 -4.41 12.52
N LEU A 113 -0.08 -4.80 11.75
CA LEU A 113 -0.05 -6.01 10.94
C LEU A 113 0.77 -5.77 9.66
N VAL A 114 1.74 -6.64 9.38
CA VAL A 114 2.44 -6.67 8.09
C VAL A 114 2.02 -7.92 7.33
N VAL A 115 1.43 -7.75 6.15
CA VAL A 115 1.01 -8.84 5.25
C VAL A 115 1.74 -8.73 3.92
N PRO A 116 2.93 -9.36 3.77
CA PRO A 116 3.67 -9.34 2.51
C PRO A 116 2.85 -9.96 1.38
N ALA A 117 2.69 -9.23 0.27
CA ALA A 117 2.12 -9.82 -0.95
C ALA A 117 2.93 -11.05 -1.34
N PRO A 118 2.33 -12.17 -1.79
CA PRO A 118 3.05 -13.43 -2.03
C PRO A 118 4.11 -13.29 -3.13
N SER A 119 3.85 -12.45 -4.13
CA SER A 119 4.83 -12.05 -5.13
C SER A 119 4.64 -10.58 -5.50
N HIS A 120 5.48 -10.06 -6.40
CA HIS A 120 5.25 -8.71 -6.93
C HIS A 120 3.95 -8.72 -7.76
N PHE A 121 3.06 -7.74 -7.59
CA PHE A 121 1.74 -7.72 -8.25
C PHE A 121 1.79 -7.94 -9.77
N CYS A 122 2.83 -7.45 -10.46
CA CYS A 122 2.98 -7.69 -11.90
C CYS A 122 3.12 -9.19 -12.30
N ARG A 123 3.43 -10.08 -11.34
CA ARG A 123 3.55 -11.54 -11.52
C ARG A 123 2.30 -12.30 -11.07
N MET A 124 1.35 -11.62 -10.42
CA MET A 124 0.13 -12.24 -9.92
C MET A 124 -0.93 -12.30 -11.02
N SER A 125 -1.83 -13.29 -10.94
CA SER A 125 -3.06 -13.28 -11.73
C SER A 125 -4.09 -12.32 -11.10
N PHE A 126 -5.18 -12.02 -11.81
CA PHE A 126 -6.25 -11.17 -11.26
C PHE A 126 -6.92 -11.87 -10.09
N LEU A 127 -7.23 -13.16 -10.27
CA LEU A 127 -7.79 -14.02 -9.23
C LEU A 127 -6.86 -14.10 -8.01
N ALA A 128 -5.55 -14.33 -8.21
CA ALA A 128 -4.60 -14.37 -7.10
C ALA A 128 -4.49 -13.03 -6.36
N SER A 129 -4.69 -11.91 -7.05
CA SER A 129 -4.67 -10.58 -6.42
C SER A 129 -5.94 -10.32 -5.60
N HIS A 130 -7.09 -10.77 -6.10
CA HIS A 130 -8.35 -10.73 -5.36
C HIS A 130 -8.29 -11.61 -4.10
N GLN A 131 -7.89 -12.88 -4.25
CA GLN A 131 -7.75 -13.83 -3.14
C GLN A 131 -6.78 -13.33 -2.06
N PHE A 132 -5.70 -12.67 -2.49
CA PHE A 132 -4.78 -12.03 -1.54
C PHE A 132 -5.44 -10.86 -0.79
N GLY A 133 -6.35 -10.12 -1.42
CA GLY A 133 -7.16 -9.10 -0.74
C GLY A 133 -8.03 -9.72 0.36
N GLU A 134 -8.68 -10.84 0.07
CA GLU A 134 -9.52 -11.57 1.04
C GLU A 134 -8.69 -12.04 2.23
N GLU A 135 -7.50 -12.60 1.99
CA GLU A 135 -6.56 -13.00 3.04
C GLU A 135 -6.15 -11.81 3.93
N VAL A 136 -5.86 -10.65 3.33
CA VAL A 136 -5.49 -9.44 4.09
C VAL A 136 -6.63 -9.00 5.01
N VAL A 137 -7.87 -8.98 4.51
CA VAL A 137 -9.04 -8.61 5.30
C VAL A 137 -9.24 -9.59 6.45
N GLU A 138 -9.21 -10.90 6.18
CA GLU A 138 -9.34 -11.94 7.20
C GLU A 138 -8.30 -11.78 8.31
N ARG A 139 -7.04 -11.57 7.94
CA ARG A 139 -5.95 -11.42 8.92
C ARG A 139 -6.06 -10.13 9.72
N TRP A 140 -6.51 -9.04 9.11
CA TRP A 140 -6.74 -7.78 9.82
C TRP A 140 -7.88 -7.90 10.82
N GLU A 141 -9.02 -8.49 10.42
CA GLU A 141 -10.15 -8.75 11.33
C GLU A 141 -9.75 -9.66 12.50
N ALA A 142 -9.00 -10.74 12.22
CA ALA A 142 -8.47 -11.62 13.26
C ALA A 142 -7.51 -10.88 14.22
N SER A 143 -6.70 -9.96 13.71
CA SER A 143 -5.78 -9.16 14.54
C SER A 143 -6.53 -8.25 15.53
N LYS A 144 -7.68 -7.69 15.12
CA LYS A 144 -8.55 -6.86 15.97
C LYS A 144 -9.23 -7.71 17.05
N ALA A 145 -9.74 -8.89 16.70
CA ALA A 145 -10.36 -9.81 17.65
C ALA A 145 -9.36 -10.28 18.74
N GLY A 146 -8.12 -10.60 18.34
CA GLY A 146 -7.06 -10.99 19.27
C GLY A 146 -6.58 -9.85 20.18
N ALA A 147 -6.65 -8.60 19.71
CA ALA A 147 -6.38 -7.43 20.53
C ALA A 147 -7.45 -7.24 21.62
N ALA A 148 -8.73 -7.36 21.27
CA ALA A 148 -9.85 -7.22 22.22
C ALA A 148 -9.84 -8.28 23.35
N GLY A 149 -9.45 -9.52 23.03
CA GLY A 149 -9.33 -10.60 24.03
C GLY A 149 -8.23 -10.34 25.07
N ARG A 150 -7.11 -9.70 24.67
CA ARG A 150 -5.99 -9.37 25.57
C ARG A 150 -6.32 -8.20 26.50
N THR A 151 -7.08 -7.21 26.05
CA THR A 151 -7.55 -6.10 26.91
C THR A 151 -8.55 -6.59 27.95
N GLY A 152 -9.48 -7.48 27.60
CA GLY A 152 -10.44 -8.07 28.53
C GLY A 152 -9.79 -8.96 29.61
N GLN A 153 -8.75 -9.74 29.25
CA GLN A 153 -8.00 -10.54 30.22
C GLN A 153 -7.18 -9.69 31.19
N ARG A 154 -6.62 -8.55 30.75
CA ARG A 154 -5.87 -7.64 31.62
C ARG A 154 -6.78 -6.93 32.62
N ALA A 155 -7.92 -6.41 32.17
CA ALA A 155 -8.91 -5.78 33.04
C ALA A 155 -9.47 -6.75 34.10
N ASN A 156 -9.72 -8.00 33.73
CA ASN A 156 -10.16 -9.04 34.69
C ASN A 156 -9.08 -9.49 35.68
N ARG A 157 -7.81 -9.27 35.37
CA ARG A 157 -6.70 -9.63 36.27
C ARG A 157 -6.46 -8.53 37.31
N GLU A 158 -6.62 -7.26 36.90
CA GLU A 158 -6.51 -6.10 37.78
C GLU A 158 -7.71 -6.04 38.75
N ALA A 159 -8.94 -6.36 38.31
CA ALA A 159 -10.14 -6.42 39.16
C ALA A 159 -10.21 -7.61 40.14
N ARG A 160 -9.24 -8.55 40.09
CA ARG A 160 -9.16 -9.70 41.03
C ARG A 160 -8.13 -9.50 42.14
N HIS A 161 -7.45 -8.34 42.14
CA HIS A 161 -6.46 -7.96 43.15
C HIS A 161 -6.86 -6.71 43.96
N GLU A 162 -8.11 -6.26 43.81
CA GLU A 162 -8.81 -5.33 44.71
C GLU A 162 -9.88 -6.08 45.52
#